data_AF-A0A2D6IP49-F1
#
_entry.id   AF-A0A2D6IP49-F1
#
_cell.length_a   1.000
_cell.length_b   1.000
_cell.length_c   1.000
_cell.angle_alpha   90.00
_cell.angle_beta   90.00
_cell.angle_gamma   90.00
#
_symmetry.space_group_name_H-M   'P 1'
#
loop_
_entity.id
_entity.type
_entity.pdbx_description
1 polymer ?
#
loop_
_entity_poly.entity_id
_entity_poly.type
_entity_poly.pdbx_seq_one_letter_code
_entity_poly.pdbx_strand_id
1 'polypeptide(L)' 'MFDATCADCGSETQVPFQPSGDRPVYCRDCFA' A
#
# COMPACT_ATOMS: atom_id res chain seq x y z
N MET A 1 -3.58 10.69 -5.53
CA MET A 1 -3.24 9.53 -4.68
C MET A 1 -3.65 8.30 -5.46
N PHE A 2 -2.82 7.26 -5.47
CA PHE A 2 -3.10 5.99 -6.12
C PHE A 2 -3.63 5.03 -5.06
N ASP A 3 -4.72 4.34 -5.38
CA ASP A 3 -5.24 3.28 -4.54
C ASP A 3 -4.28 2.08 -4.62
N ALA A 4 -3.88 1.58 -3.46
CA ALA A 4 -3.03 0.44 -3.30
C ALA A 4 -3.57 -0.44 -2.18
N THR A 5 -3.42 -1.75 -2.31
CA THR A 5 -3.82 -2.69 -1.28
C THR A 5 -2.60 -3.02 -0.41
N CYS A 6 -2.76 -2.99 0.90
CA CYS A 6 -1.70 -3.41 1.80
C CYS A 6 -1.39 -4.90 1.59
N ALA A 7 -0.12 -5.22 1.37
CA ALA A 7 0.32 -6.59 1.15
C ALA A 7 0.23 -7.48 2.41
N ASP A 8 0.11 -6.88 3.59
CA ASP A 8 0.10 -7.59 4.87
C ASP A 8 -1.35 -7.83 5.36
N CYS A 9 -2.15 -6.76 5.46
CA CYS A 9 -3.51 -6.83 5.97
C CYS A 9 -4.60 -6.85 4.89
N GLY A 10 -4.28 -6.55 3.63
CA GLY A 10 -5.26 -6.49 2.54
C GLY A 10 -6.13 -5.22 2.52
N SER A 11 -5.86 -4.25 3.40
CA SER A 11 -6.64 -3.01 3.46
C SER A 11 -6.34 -2.07 2.29
N GLU A 12 -7.37 -1.37 1.80
CA GLU A 12 -7.22 -0.32 0.80
C GLU A 12 -6.55 0.91 1.42
N THR A 13 -5.49 1.41 0.79
CA THR A 13 -4.74 2.58 1.22
C THR A 13 -4.38 3.47 0.03
N GLN A 14 -4.09 4.73 0.31
CA GLN A 14 -3.78 5.72 -0.72
C GLN A 14 -2.33 6.17 -0.61
N VAL A 15 -1.57 5.91 -1.66
CA VAL A 15 -0.15 6.25 -1.76
C VAL A 15 0.09 7.38 -2.76
N PRO A 16 1.09 8.24 -2.55
CA PRO A 16 1.42 9.32 -3.48
C PRO A 16 2.21 8.85 -4.71
N PHE A 17 2.64 7.58 -4.74
CA PHE A 17 3.38 6.96 -5.83
C PHE A 17 2.55 5.86 -6.50
N GLN A 18 2.78 5.59 -7.78
CA GLN A 18 2.08 4.52 -8.48
C GLN A 18 2.62 3.16 -8.01
N PRO A 19 1.79 2.25 -7.47
CA PRO A 19 2.24 0.92 -7.09
C PRO A 19 2.57 0.10 -8.34
N SER A 20 3.84 -0.20 -8.56
CA SER A 20 4.31 -0.98 -9.73
C SER A 20 4.07 -2.49 -9.59
N GLY A 21 3.64 -2.98 -8.41
CA GLY A 21 3.56 -4.41 -8.10
C GLY A 21 4.91 -5.07 -7.78
N ASP A 22 6.03 -4.44 -8.17
CA ASP A 22 7.39 -4.90 -7.84
C ASP A 22 7.75 -4.78 -6.34
N ARG A 23 7.11 -3.84 -5.63
CA ARG A 23 7.33 -3.59 -4.21
C ARG A 23 6.01 -3.67 -3.45
N PRO A 24 5.90 -4.47 -2.37
CA PRO A 24 4.70 -4.51 -1.56
C PRO A 24 4.42 -3.13 -0.95
N VAL A 25 3.15 -2.71 -1.00
CA VAL A 25 2.68 -1.50 -0.34
C VAL A 25 2.19 -1.88 1.06
N TYR A 26 2.53 -1.06 2.05
CA TYR A 26 2.11 -1.25 3.42
C TYR A 26 1.24 -0.07 3.85
N CYS A 27 0.16 -0.34 4.57
CA CYS A 27 -0.61 0.71 5.22
C CYS A 27 0.17 1.26 6.41
N ARG A 28 -0.28 2.40 6.94
CA ARG A 28 0.32 3.06 8.10
C ARG A 28 0.43 2.14 9.32
N ASP A 29 -0.56 1.27 9.51
CA ASP A 29 -0.61 0.35 10.65
C ASP A 29 0.40 -0.81 10.51
N CYS A 30 0.63 -1.32 9.29
CA CYS A 30 1.59 -2.39 9.02
C CYS A 30 3.03 -1.88 8.83
N PHE A 31 3.22 -0.59 8.59
CA PHE A 31 4.54 0.04 8.51
C PHE A 31 5.07 0.50 9.88
N ALA A 32 4.26 0.41 10.94
CA ALA A 32 4.60 0.80 12.30
C ALA A 32 5.53 -0.20 13.00
#